data_AF-A0A1I7LHW1-F1
#
_entry.id   AF-A0A1I7LHW1-F1
#
_cell.length_a   1.000
_cell.length_b   1.000
_cell.length_c   1.000
_cell.angle_alpha   90.00
_cell.angle_beta   90.00
_cell.angle_gamma   90.00
#
_symmetry.space_group_name_H-M   'P 1'
#
loop_
_entity.id
_entity.type
_entity.pdbx_description
1 polymer ?
#
loop_
_entity_poly.entity_id
_entity_poly.type
_entity_poly.pdbx_seq_one_letter_code
_entity_poly.pdbx_strand_id
1 'polypeptide(L)'
;MQNSLIRNRLELEGMRLPPDVDNETIRVLTSHESIRGFQSTPVDDVRLQAILVSARSAPSSSNLQAYSIVVVKDAARKKRLAALSGNQRFIEEAPVFLVFCADIYRLRYVTKRQGYRFAAETLEMFLLASVDAALVLQNALVAAESLGLATVPVGSIRNHPEEVAAELALPDSVYALAGLALGYEREGVRRGVKPRLPARVTVHEEQYSAVHLEDGLREYDQVMISRRTYDGRRVSIAGEPEREGIEYGWCEHTARRCTRPETIAASASLRENLRAILEKMGFSFR
;
A
#
# COMPACT_ATOMS: atom_id res chain seq x y z
N MET A 1 5.67 -16.13 -29.93
CA MET A 1 4.30 -15.78 -29.51
C MET A 1 4.37 -14.46 -28.77
N GLN A 2 3.73 -13.42 -29.30
CA GLN A 2 3.60 -12.13 -28.61
C GLN A 2 2.86 -12.43 -27.29
N ASN A 3 3.55 -12.36 -26.15
CA ASN A 3 2.92 -12.56 -24.85
C ASN A 3 1.89 -11.42 -24.68
N SER A 4 0.62 -11.70 -24.96
CA SER A 4 -0.45 -10.74 -24.71
C SER A 4 -0.41 -10.40 -23.22
N LEU A 5 -0.35 -9.11 -22.90
CA LEU A 5 -0.42 -8.62 -21.52
C LEU A 5 -1.71 -9.14 -20.88
N ILE A 6 -1.60 -10.10 -19.96
CA ILE A 6 -2.75 -10.56 -19.17
C ILE A 6 -3.16 -9.41 -18.27
N ARG A 7 -4.41 -8.96 -18.40
CA ARG A 7 -4.94 -7.77 -17.71
C ARG A 7 -5.84 -8.11 -16.52
N ASN A 8 -6.16 -9.38 -16.32
CA ASN A 8 -7.08 -9.83 -15.28
C ASN A 8 -6.49 -11.01 -14.50
N ARG A 9 -6.56 -10.96 -13.17
CA ARG A 9 -6.07 -12.03 -12.29
C ARG A 9 -6.86 -13.33 -12.44
N LEU A 10 -8.16 -13.27 -12.71
CA LEU A 10 -8.98 -14.46 -12.94
C LEU A 10 -8.47 -15.26 -14.14
N GLU A 11 -8.17 -14.58 -15.25
CA GLU A 11 -7.54 -15.18 -16.43
C GLU A 11 -6.17 -15.77 -16.09
N LEU A 12 -5.37 -15.03 -15.31
CA LEU A 12 -4.04 -15.46 -14.87
C LEU A 12 -4.08 -16.73 -13.99
N GLU A 13 -5.19 -16.98 -13.31
CA GLU A 13 -5.45 -18.17 -12.49
C GLU A 13 -6.28 -19.23 -13.22
N GLY A 14 -6.62 -19.03 -14.50
CA GLY A 14 -7.46 -19.96 -15.26
C GLY A 14 -8.91 -20.03 -14.77
N MET A 15 -9.35 -19.08 -13.97
CA MET A 15 -10.70 -19.01 -13.43
C MET A 15 -11.65 -18.28 -14.37
N ARG A 16 -12.85 -18.84 -14.56
CA ARG A 16 -13.96 -18.18 -15.24
C ARG A 16 -15.14 -18.09 -14.29
N LEU A 17 -15.63 -16.88 -14.08
CA LEU A 17 -16.78 -16.62 -13.24
C LEU A 17 -18.08 -16.81 -14.05
N PRO A 18 -19.13 -17.39 -13.45
CA PRO A 18 -20.48 -17.36 -14.02
C PRO A 18 -20.98 -15.92 -14.26
N PRO A 19 -21.83 -15.66 -15.28
CA PRO A 19 -22.25 -14.31 -15.64
C PRO A 19 -22.98 -13.53 -14.54
N ASP A 20 -23.66 -14.20 -13.63
CA ASP A 20 -24.39 -13.61 -12.50
C ASP A 20 -23.47 -13.06 -11.40
N VAL A 21 -22.22 -13.52 -11.35
CA VAL A 21 -21.20 -13.05 -10.40
C VAL A 21 -20.04 -12.31 -11.07
N ASP A 22 -19.93 -12.31 -12.40
CA ASP A 22 -18.94 -11.54 -13.14
C ASP A 22 -19.41 -10.10 -13.40
N ASN A 23 -19.20 -9.21 -12.42
CA ASN A 23 -19.60 -7.80 -12.49
C ASN A 23 -18.41 -6.84 -12.59
N GLU A 24 -18.72 -5.57 -12.88
CA GLU A 24 -17.73 -4.50 -13.07
C GLU A 24 -16.80 -4.32 -11.86
N THR A 25 -17.33 -4.34 -10.64
CA THR A 25 -16.54 -4.19 -9.42
C THR A 25 -15.51 -5.31 -9.27
N ILE A 26 -15.91 -6.56 -9.51
CA ILE A 26 -14.99 -7.70 -9.47
C ILE A 26 -13.90 -7.55 -10.54
N ARG A 27 -14.28 -7.15 -11.76
CA ARG A 27 -13.32 -6.92 -12.85
C ARG A 27 -12.32 -5.82 -12.53
N VAL A 28 -12.75 -4.72 -11.90
CA VAL A 28 -11.83 -3.65 -11.43
C VAL A 28 -10.84 -4.21 -10.42
N LEU A 29 -11.33 -4.89 -9.38
CA LEU A 29 -10.50 -5.48 -8.32
C LEU A 29 -9.48 -6.49 -8.87
N THR A 30 -9.90 -7.37 -9.79
CA THR A 30 -9.02 -8.41 -10.33
C THR A 30 -8.10 -7.91 -11.44
N SER A 31 -8.32 -6.70 -11.97
CA SER A 31 -7.47 -6.08 -12.98
C SER A 31 -6.44 -5.11 -12.40
N HIS A 32 -6.37 -4.97 -11.07
CA HIS A 32 -5.45 -4.05 -10.41
C HIS A 32 -3.98 -4.29 -10.81
N GLU A 33 -3.32 -3.22 -11.24
CA GLU A 33 -1.89 -3.15 -11.46
C GLU A 33 -1.38 -1.81 -10.91
N SER A 34 -0.41 -1.83 -10.00
CA SER A 34 0.16 -0.56 -9.51
C SER A 34 1.01 0.11 -10.59
N ILE A 35 0.54 1.25 -11.08
CA ILE A 35 1.17 2.04 -12.14
C ILE A 35 2.13 3.08 -11.55
N ARG A 36 3.34 3.16 -12.12
CA ARG A 36 4.42 4.04 -11.62
C ARG A 36 4.91 5.01 -12.70
N GLY A 37 4.03 5.40 -13.62
CA GLY A 37 4.31 6.42 -14.61
C GLY A 37 3.01 7.10 -15.03
N PHE A 38 2.98 8.41 -14.86
CA PHE A 38 1.76 9.21 -15.00
C PHE A 38 1.93 10.27 -16.08
N GLN A 39 0.80 10.66 -16.68
CA GLN A 39 0.69 11.86 -17.50
C GLN A 39 0.58 13.10 -16.62
N SER A 40 0.85 14.27 -17.19
CA SER A 40 0.62 15.57 -16.52
C SER A 40 -0.85 16.00 -16.51
N THR A 41 -1.73 15.25 -17.19
CA THR A 41 -3.17 15.51 -17.26
C THR A 41 -3.77 15.63 -15.85
N PRO A 42 -4.40 16.76 -15.50
CA PRO A 42 -4.95 16.95 -14.16
C PRO A 42 -6.15 16.02 -13.91
N VAL A 43 -6.32 15.62 -12.65
CA VAL A 43 -7.57 15.00 -12.18
C VAL A 43 -8.50 16.13 -11.74
N ASP A 44 -9.65 16.24 -12.39
CA ASP A 44 -10.64 17.27 -12.07
C ASP A 44 -11.26 17.06 -10.68
N ASP A 45 -11.83 18.14 -10.12
CA ASP A 45 -12.35 18.13 -8.76
C ASP A 45 -13.57 17.24 -8.58
N VAL A 46 -14.37 17.01 -9.64
CA VAL A 46 -15.54 16.12 -9.57
C VAL A 46 -15.10 14.67 -9.39
N ARG A 47 -14.14 14.21 -10.20
CA ARG A 47 -13.54 12.88 -10.04
C ARG A 47 -12.87 12.73 -8.68
N LEU A 48 -12.10 13.72 -8.26
CA LEU A 48 -11.43 13.69 -6.95
C LEU A 48 -12.45 13.64 -5.80
N GLN A 49 -13.52 14.41 -5.88
CA GLN A 49 -14.59 14.38 -4.87
C GLN A 49 -15.28 13.02 -4.84
N ALA A 50 -15.58 12.41 -5.99
CA ALA A 50 -16.14 11.06 -6.06
C ALA A 50 -15.22 10.03 -5.38
N ILE A 51 -13.92 10.10 -5.64
CA ILE A 51 -12.92 9.24 -4.99
C ILE A 51 -12.92 9.43 -3.48
N LEU A 52 -12.91 10.68 -3.00
CA LEU A 52 -12.87 10.99 -1.57
C LEU A 52 -14.15 10.59 -0.84
N VAL A 53 -15.32 10.72 -1.48
CA VAL A 53 -16.60 10.26 -0.93
C VAL A 53 -16.62 8.73 -0.84
N SER A 54 -16.21 8.03 -1.90
CA SER A 54 -16.09 6.57 -1.90
C SER A 54 -15.11 6.06 -0.84
N ALA A 55 -13.95 6.72 -0.71
CA ALA A 55 -12.96 6.43 0.31
C ALA A 55 -13.57 6.47 1.72
N ARG A 56 -14.28 7.57 2.03
CA ARG A 56 -14.91 7.81 3.34
C ARG A 56 -16.15 6.96 3.61
N SER A 57 -16.63 6.24 2.61
CA SER A 57 -17.73 5.27 2.73
C SER A 57 -17.26 3.89 3.21
N ALA A 58 -15.96 3.72 3.47
CA ALA A 58 -15.42 2.52 4.10
C ALA A 58 -16.02 2.29 5.50
N PRO A 59 -16.19 1.03 5.94
CA PRO A 59 -16.54 0.77 7.32
C PRO A 59 -15.47 1.33 8.27
N SER A 60 -15.89 1.79 9.44
CA SER A 60 -14.99 2.26 10.49
C SER A 60 -15.38 1.68 11.83
N SER A 61 -14.38 1.29 12.61
CA SER A 61 -14.62 0.58 13.87
C SER A 61 -15.39 1.46 14.86
N SER A 62 -16.53 0.96 15.34
CA SER A 62 -17.45 1.72 16.22
C SER A 62 -17.87 3.10 15.68
N ASN A 63 -17.84 3.29 14.35
CA ASN A 63 -18.06 4.59 13.70
C ASN A 63 -17.13 5.73 14.19
N LEU A 64 -15.97 5.38 14.77
CA LEU A 64 -15.01 6.35 15.29
C LEU A 64 -14.36 7.17 14.17
N GLN A 65 -14.28 6.61 12.96
CA GLN A 65 -13.69 7.25 11.79
C GLN A 65 -12.28 7.75 12.11
N ALA A 66 -11.44 6.85 12.63
CA ALA A 66 -10.11 7.15 13.19
C ALA A 66 -9.04 7.32 12.09
N TYR A 67 -9.38 8.12 11.08
CA TYR A 67 -8.55 8.38 9.92
C TYR A 67 -8.65 9.84 9.46
N SER A 68 -7.70 10.25 8.62
CA SER A 68 -7.73 11.49 7.86
C SER A 68 -7.13 11.27 6.46
N ILE A 69 -7.55 12.07 5.48
CA ILE A 69 -6.97 12.08 4.12
C ILE A 69 -6.43 13.47 3.85
N VAL A 70 -5.12 13.58 3.58
CA VAL A 70 -4.51 14.82 3.12
C VAL A 70 -4.36 14.77 1.60
N VAL A 71 -4.97 15.72 0.90
CA VAL A 71 -4.88 15.84 -0.56
C VAL A 71 -3.70 16.74 -0.92
N VAL A 72 -2.71 16.21 -1.62
CA VAL A 72 -1.52 16.96 -2.05
C VAL A 72 -1.53 17.09 -3.58
N LYS A 73 -1.73 18.33 -4.06
CA LYS A 73 -1.59 18.70 -5.48
C LYS A 73 -0.37 19.59 -5.76
N ASP A 74 0.10 20.34 -4.76
CA ASP A 74 1.25 21.25 -4.89
C ASP A 74 2.52 20.49 -5.33
N ALA A 75 3.13 20.96 -6.41
CA ALA A 75 4.27 20.29 -7.03
C ALA A 75 5.50 20.30 -6.11
N ALA A 76 5.74 21.40 -5.37
CA ALA A 76 6.88 21.50 -4.48
C ALA A 76 6.74 20.55 -3.28
N ARG A 77 5.54 20.45 -2.69
CA ARG A 77 5.22 19.50 -1.63
C ARG A 77 5.32 18.05 -2.10
N LYS A 78 4.78 17.70 -3.27
CA LYS A 78 4.94 16.35 -3.84
C LYS A 78 6.42 15.98 -4.01
N LYS A 79 7.25 16.92 -4.48
CA LYS A 79 8.71 16.72 -4.60
C LYS A 79 9.38 16.44 -3.26
N ARG A 80 9.05 17.20 -2.21
CA ARG A 80 9.60 16.94 -0.86
C ARG A 80 9.13 15.59 -0.32
N LEU A 81 7.84 15.26 -0.46
CA LEU A 81 7.31 13.95 -0.06
C LEU A 81 7.94 12.79 -0.84
N ALA A 82 8.26 12.99 -2.13
CA ALA A 82 8.94 12.00 -2.95
C ALA A 82 10.36 11.71 -2.42
N ALA A 83 11.09 12.76 -2.04
CA ALA A 83 12.41 12.62 -1.42
C ALA A 83 12.34 11.83 -0.10
N LEU A 84 11.39 12.19 0.78
CA LEU A 84 11.12 11.48 2.04
C LEU A 84 10.61 10.04 1.82
N SER A 85 10.11 9.72 0.63
CA SER A 85 9.57 8.41 0.27
C SER A 85 10.54 7.57 -0.56
N GLY A 86 11.85 7.86 -0.50
CA GLY A 86 12.90 7.12 -1.21
C GLY A 86 13.09 7.57 -2.66
N ASN A 87 12.94 8.87 -2.94
CA ASN A 87 13.09 9.49 -4.27
C ASN A 87 12.23 8.84 -5.35
N GLN A 88 11.00 8.46 -5.00
CA GLN A 88 10.09 7.81 -5.94
C GLN A 88 9.45 8.83 -6.89
N ARG A 89 10.08 9.01 -8.04
CA ARG A 89 9.70 9.98 -9.09
C ARG A 89 8.21 9.97 -9.47
N PHE A 90 7.55 8.81 -9.42
CA PHE A 90 6.12 8.72 -9.76
C PHE A 90 5.20 9.49 -8.79
N ILE A 91 5.64 9.80 -7.57
CA ILE A 91 4.93 10.68 -6.64
C ILE A 91 4.92 12.11 -7.17
N GLU A 92 6.03 12.56 -7.78
CA GLU A 92 6.13 13.88 -8.40
C GLU A 92 5.28 13.96 -9.67
N GLU A 93 5.34 12.92 -10.51
CA GLU A 93 4.63 12.84 -11.78
C GLU A 93 3.11 12.79 -11.61
N ALA A 94 2.60 12.05 -10.61
CA ALA A 94 1.16 11.92 -10.42
C ALA A 94 0.50 13.28 -10.11
N PRO A 95 -0.57 13.69 -10.81
CA PRO A 95 -1.24 14.97 -10.58
C PRO A 95 -1.81 15.10 -9.16
N VAL A 96 -2.15 13.99 -8.51
CA VAL A 96 -2.65 13.96 -7.12
C VAL A 96 -1.89 12.92 -6.32
N PHE A 97 -1.48 13.31 -5.10
CA PHE A 97 -0.97 12.41 -4.09
C PHE A 97 -1.83 12.49 -2.84
N LEU A 98 -2.56 11.42 -2.52
CA LEU A 98 -3.35 11.32 -1.30
C LEU A 98 -2.51 10.71 -0.20
N VAL A 99 -2.59 11.24 1.02
CA VAL A 99 -1.94 10.66 2.20
C VAL A 99 -3.01 10.25 3.19
N PHE A 100 -3.08 8.95 3.47
CA PHE A 100 -4.01 8.35 4.41
C PHE A 100 -3.34 8.26 5.77
N CYS A 101 -3.94 8.91 6.76
CA CYS A 101 -3.42 9.01 8.11
C CYS A 101 -4.27 8.17 9.06
N ALA A 102 -3.63 7.46 9.97
CA ALA A 102 -4.28 7.04 11.21
C ALA A 102 -4.39 8.27 12.10
N ASP A 103 -5.60 8.60 12.57
CA ASP A 103 -5.90 9.87 13.24
C ASP A 103 -6.76 9.61 14.47
N ILE A 104 -6.16 9.75 15.64
CA ILE A 104 -6.87 9.74 16.92
C ILE A 104 -6.87 11.12 17.59
N TYR A 105 -6.26 12.13 16.95
CA TYR A 105 -6.30 13.51 17.40
C TYR A 105 -7.74 14.00 17.52
N ARG A 106 -8.57 13.70 16.51
CA ARG A 106 -10.00 14.05 16.52
C ARG A 106 -10.73 13.44 17.71
N LEU A 107 -10.43 12.19 18.04
CA LEU A 107 -11.05 11.49 19.17
C LEU A 107 -10.63 12.10 20.50
N ARG A 108 -9.32 12.36 20.69
CA ARG A 108 -8.79 13.08 21.86
C ARG A 108 -9.48 14.43 22.05
N TYR A 109 -9.62 15.19 20.96
CA TYR A 109 -10.27 16.48 20.97
C TYR A 109 -11.74 16.37 21.43
N VAL A 110 -12.52 15.48 20.83
CA VAL A 110 -13.94 15.30 21.19
C VAL A 110 -14.09 14.82 22.64
N THR A 111 -13.31 13.84 23.08
CA THR A 111 -13.35 13.34 24.47
C THR A 111 -13.04 14.45 25.47
N LYS A 112 -11.98 15.24 25.23
CA LYS A 112 -11.62 16.39 26.08
C LYS A 112 -12.72 17.46 26.06
N ARG A 113 -13.29 17.76 24.89
CA ARG A 113 -14.38 18.74 24.73
C ARG A 113 -15.63 18.36 25.54
N GLN A 114 -15.88 17.06 25.71
CA GLN A 114 -16.97 16.55 26.56
C GLN A 114 -16.61 16.48 28.06
N GLY A 115 -15.40 16.92 28.46
CA GLY A 115 -14.96 16.91 29.85
C GLY A 115 -14.41 15.58 30.34
N TYR A 116 -14.19 14.60 29.46
CA TYR A 116 -13.65 13.29 29.83
C TYR A 116 -12.14 13.20 29.60
N ARG A 117 -11.47 12.34 30.38
CA ARG A 117 -10.09 11.93 30.10
C ARG A 117 -10.08 10.95 28.94
N PHE A 118 -9.18 11.17 27.97
CA PHE A 118 -8.95 10.19 26.91
C PHE A 118 -8.16 9.00 27.45
N ALA A 119 -8.83 7.86 27.63
CA ALA A 119 -8.26 6.63 28.20
C ALA A 119 -7.88 5.58 27.14
N ALA A 120 -8.28 5.76 25.88
CA ALA A 120 -8.02 4.83 24.79
C ALA A 120 -6.61 5.02 24.18
N GLU A 121 -5.61 5.31 25.01
CA GLU A 121 -4.19 5.40 24.61
C GLU A 121 -3.56 4.00 24.64
N THR A 122 -4.04 3.10 23.78
CA THR A 122 -3.66 1.68 23.78
C THR A 122 -3.16 1.23 22.41
N LEU A 123 -2.43 0.10 22.38
CA LEU A 123 -2.08 -0.56 21.12
C LEU A 123 -3.33 -0.87 20.28
N GLU A 124 -4.45 -1.23 20.92
CA GLU A 124 -5.73 -1.46 20.24
C GLU A 124 -6.22 -0.23 19.48
N MET A 125 -6.19 0.95 20.10
CA MET A 125 -6.62 2.19 19.42
C MET A 125 -5.70 2.54 18.24
N PHE A 126 -4.40 2.24 18.35
CA PHE A 126 -3.47 2.39 17.24
C PHE A 126 -3.78 1.43 16.08
N LEU A 127 -4.02 0.15 16.37
CA LEU A 127 -4.38 -0.85 15.36
C LEU A 127 -5.70 -0.48 14.68
N LEU A 128 -6.70 -0.07 15.46
CA LEU A 128 -7.99 0.40 14.97
C LEU A 128 -7.83 1.55 13.96
N ALA A 129 -7.11 2.61 14.35
CA ALA A 129 -6.88 3.76 13.46
C ALA A 129 -6.08 3.39 12.21
N SER A 130 -5.15 2.45 12.32
CA SER A 130 -4.36 1.93 11.19
C SER A 130 -5.24 1.12 10.21
N VAL A 131 -6.15 0.29 10.73
CA VAL A 131 -7.09 -0.50 9.91
C VAL A 131 -8.08 0.43 9.20
N ASP A 132 -8.67 1.39 9.92
CA ASP A 132 -9.57 2.39 9.34
C ASP A 132 -8.90 3.12 8.16
N ALA A 133 -7.67 3.62 8.35
CA ALA A 133 -6.94 4.31 7.28
C ALA A 133 -6.60 3.40 6.08
N ALA A 134 -6.33 2.11 6.30
CA ALA A 134 -6.08 1.14 5.23
C ALA A 134 -7.34 0.84 4.41
N LEU A 135 -8.50 0.69 5.06
CA LEU A 135 -9.78 0.46 4.40
C LEU A 135 -10.19 1.66 3.53
N VAL A 136 -10.03 2.87 4.07
CA VAL A 136 -10.29 4.13 3.34
C VAL A 136 -9.36 4.26 2.12
N LEU A 137 -8.08 3.89 2.25
CA LEU A 137 -7.14 3.84 1.12
C LEU A 137 -7.62 2.87 0.04
N GLN A 138 -8.01 1.65 0.41
CA GLN A 138 -8.43 0.64 -0.56
C GLN A 138 -9.70 1.08 -1.31
N ASN A 139 -10.67 1.68 -0.63
CA ASN A 139 -11.85 2.24 -1.30
C ASN A 139 -11.47 3.38 -2.27
N ALA A 140 -10.55 4.27 -1.88
CA ALA A 140 -10.07 5.33 -2.76
C ALA A 140 -9.40 4.77 -4.02
N LEU A 141 -8.59 3.71 -3.85
CA LEU A 141 -7.90 3.04 -4.95
C LEU A 141 -8.89 2.44 -5.94
N VAL A 142 -9.86 1.66 -5.46
CA VAL A 142 -10.87 1.00 -6.32
C VAL A 142 -11.72 2.04 -7.04
N ALA A 143 -12.13 3.11 -6.35
CA ALA A 143 -12.89 4.20 -6.95
C ALA A 143 -12.08 4.97 -8.01
N ALA A 144 -10.79 5.17 -7.80
CA ALA A 144 -9.94 5.80 -8.81
C ALA A 144 -9.81 4.92 -10.05
N GLU A 145 -9.59 3.61 -9.87
CA GLU A 145 -9.44 2.66 -10.97
C GLU A 145 -10.75 2.46 -11.76
N SER A 146 -11.91 2.47 -11.10
CA SER A 146 -13.21 2.42 -11.80
C SER A 146 -13.49 3.68 -12.64
N LEU A 147 -12.87 4.81 -12.30
CA LEU A 147 -12.93 6.05 -13.07
C LEU A 147 -11.88 6.13 -14.19
N GLY A 148 -11.14 5.04 -14.44
CA GLY A 148 -10.10 4.95 -15.46
C GLY A 148 -8.78 5.60 -15.06
N LEU A 149 -8.57 5.89 -13.77
CA LEU A 149 -7.28 6.38 -13.28
C LEU A 149 -6.36 5.23 -12.90
N ALA A 150 -5.08 5.48 -13.00
CA ALA A 150 -4.02 4.62 -12.50
C ALA A 150 -3.67 4.99 -11.06
N THR A 151 -3.24 3.99 -10.27
CA THR A 151 -2.88 4.20 -8.87
C THR A 151 -1.61 3.45 -8.47
N VAL A 152 -0.94 3.92 -7.41
CA VAL A 152 0.07 3.15 -6.68
C VAL A 152 0.11 3.54 -5.20
N PRO A 153 -0.11 2.59 -4.27
CA PRO A 153 0.12 2.81 -2.85
C PRO A 153 1.61 3.02 -2.54
N VAL A 154 1.89 3.94 -1.61
CA VAL A 154 3.25 4.34 -1.22
C VAL A 154 3.44 4.11 0.28
N GLY A 155 3.94 2.92 0.62
CA GLY A 155 4.29 2.58 2.00
C GLY A 155 5.58 3.24 2.49
N SER A 156 6.48 3.67 1.60
CA SER A 156 7.75 4.32 1.96
C SER A 156 7.60 5.72 2.55
N ILE A 157 6.38 6.28 2.54
CA ILE A 157 6.08 7.50 3.28
C ILE A 157 6.40 7.37 4.79
N ARG A 158 6.44 6.13 5.30
CA ARG A 158 6.81 5.83 6.69
C ARG A 158 8.33 5.73 6.93
N ASN A 159 9.18 6.07 5.94
CA ASN A 159 10.62 6.05 6.12
C ASN A 159 11.12 7.21 7.00
N HIS A 160 10.45 8.36 6.88
CA HIS A 160 10.75 9.60 7.57
C HIS A 160 9.45 10.19 8.17
N PRO A 161 8.80 9.48 9.11
CA PRO A 161 7.44 9.80 9.54
C PRO A 161 7.34 11.13 10.29
N GLU A 162 8.37 11.54 11.04
CA GLU A 162 8.44 12.85 11.71
C GLU A 162 8.54 13.98 10.67
N GLU A 163 9.40 13.83 9.67
CA GLU A 163 9.55 14.83 8.61
C GLU A 163 8.31 14.91 7.70
N VAL A 164 7.66 13.78 7.44
CA VAL A 164 6.36 13.76 6.74
C VAL A 164 5.29 14.46 7.56
N ALA A 165 5.25 14.24 8.88
CA ALA A 165 4.31 14.92 9.77
C ALA A 165 4.54 16.44 9.75
N ALA A 166 5.80 16.89 9.79
CA ALA A 166 6.14 18.30 9.67
C ALA A 166 5.75 18.89 8.30
N GLU A 167 6.03 18.19 7.19
CA GLU A 167 5.68 18.64 5.84
C GLU A 167 4.17 18.81 5.65
N LEU A 168 3.38 17.94 6.26
CA LEU A 168 1.91 17.92 6.16
C LEU A 168 1.23 18.66 7.32
N ALA A 169 1.99 19.23 8.25
CA ALA A 169 1.49 19.84 9.48
C ALA A 169 0.53 18.93 10.27
N LEU A 170 0.87 17.64 10.39
CA LEU A 170 0.09 16.69 11.18
C LEU A 170 0.27 17.00 12.68
N PRO A 171 -0.83 17.06 13.46
CA PRO A 171 -0.72 17.23 14.90
C PRO A 171 -0.33 15.92 15.59
N ASP A 172 -0.03 16.01 16.89
CA ASP A 172 0.17 14.83 17.73
C ASP A 172 -1.00 13.84 17.61
N SER A 173 -0.64 12.56 17.63
CA SER A 173 -1.53 11.42 17.45
C SER A 173 -2.18 11.33 16.07
N VAL A 174 -1.49 11.84 15.05
CA VAL A 174 -1.77 11.59 13.62
C VAL A 174 -0.49 11.17 12.93
N TYR A 175 -0.49 10.04 12.23
CA TYR A 175 0.65 9.63 11.41
C TYR A 175 0.20 9.18 10.02
N ALA A 176 1.05 9.42 9.01
CA ALA A 176 0.82 8.96 7.65
C ALA A 176 1.02 7.44 7.56
N LEU A 177 -0.08 6.69 7.41
CA LEU A 177 -0.04 5.25 7.20
C LEU A 177 0.53 4.94 5.81
N ALA A 178 -0.03 5.53 4.76
CA ALA A 178 0.38 5.29 3.39
C ALA A 178 -0.03 6.45 2.47
N GLY A 179 0.76 6.67 1.42
CA GLY A 179 0.35 7.52 0.30
C GLY A 179 -0.37 6.72 -0.79
N LEU A 180 -1.03 7.43 -1.71
CA LEU A 180 -1.58 6.91 -2.96
C LEU A 180 -1.31 7.95 -4.05
N ALA A 181 -0.41 7.62 -4.97
CA ALA A 181 -0.24 8.43 -6.18
C ALA A 181 -1.30 8.03 -7.19
N LEU A 182 -2.03 8.99 -7.75
CA LEU A 182 -3.09 8.72 -8.72
C LEU A 182 -3.14 9.76 -9.85
N GLY A 183 -3.56 9.29 -11.03
CA GLY A 183 -3.70 10.10 -12.24
C GLY A 183 -3.85 9.23 -13.48
N TYR A 184 -3.72 9.82 -14.66
CA TYR A 184 -3.78 9.08 -15.93
C TYR A 184 -2.45 8.37 -16.20
N GLU A 185 -2.50 7.12 -16.63
CA GLU A 185 -1.29 6.35 -16.92
C GLU A 185 -0.54 6.87 -18.15
N ARG A 186 0.79 6.92 -18.08
CA ARG A 186 1.62 7.17 -19.25
C ARG A 186 1.63 5.93 -20.16
N GLU A 187 1.64 6.13 -21.47
CA GLU A 187 1.69 5.03 -22.42
C GLU A 187 2.91 4.11 -22.18
N GLY A 188 2.72 2.80 -22.37
CA GLY A 188 3.79 1.80 -22.31
C GLY A 188 4.27 1.41 -20.91
N VAL A 189 3.66 1.93 -19.83
CA VAL A 189 4.09 1.62 -18.45
C VAL A 189 3.54 0.30 -17.89
N ARG A 190 2.47 -0.25 -18.49
CA ARG A 190 1.85 -1.50 -18.05
C ARG A 190 2.77 -2.69 -18.29
N ARG A 191 2.81 -3.57 -17.29
CA ARG A 191 3.53 -4.85 -17.26
C ARG A 191 2.59 -6.04 -17.11
N GLY A 192 1.30 -5.79 -16.91
CA GLY A 192 0.27 -6.81 -16.71
C GLY A 192 0.06 -7.13 -15.24
N VAL A 193 -1.04 -7.82 -14.94
CA VAL A 193 -1.36 -8.18 -13.56
C VAL A 193 -0.30 -9.09 -12.97
N LYS A 194 0.17 -8.76 -11.76
CA LYS A 194 1.16 -9.58 -11.06
C LYS A 194 0.54 -10.88 -10.55
N PRO A 195 1.28 -12.01 -10.59
CA PRO A 195 0.94 -13.20 -9.82
C PRO A 195 0.69 -12.91 -8.34
N ARG A 196 -0.06 -13.79 -7.69
CA ARG A 196 -0.17 -13.90 -6.24
C ARG A 196 0.15 -15.34 -5.83
N LEU A 197 0.45 -15.52 -4.54
CA LEU A 197 0.56 -16.85 -3.95
C LEU A 197 -0.69 -17.68 -4.30
N PRO A 198 -0.56 -19.00 -4.52
CA PRO A 198 -1.71 -19.87 -4.70
C PRO A 198 -2.70 -19.71 -3.54
N ALA A 199 -4.00 -19.68 -3.84
CA ALA A 199 -5.04 -19.44 -2.84
C ALA A 199 -4.93 -20.36 -1.61
N ARG A 200 -4.57 -21.63 -1.81
CA ARG A 200 -4.36 -22.61 -0.72
C ARG A 200 -3.25 -22.27 0.28
N VAL A 201 -2.43 -21.26 0.01
CA VAL A 201 -1.41 -20.73 0.93
C VAL A 201 -1.97 -19.59 1.79
N THR A 202 -2.93 -18.81 1.28
CA THR A 202 -3.41 -17.56 1.90
C THR A 202 -4.90 -17.56 2.25
N VAL A 203 -5.65 -18.56 1.79
CA VAL A 203 -7.07 -18.80 2.04
C VAL A 203 -7.18 -20.17 2.71
N HIS A 204 -7.73 -20.19 3.92
CA HIS A 204 -7.87 -21.39 4.73
C HIS A 204 -9.34 -21.62 5.06
N GLU A 205 -9.78 -22.87 5.02
CA GLU A 205 -11.13 -23.27 5.42
C GLU A 205 -11.14 -23.62 6.90
N GLU A 206 -12.02 -22.96 7.66
CA GLU A 206 -12.24 -23.13 9.11
C GLU A 206 -11.03 -22.81 10.02
N GLN A 207 -9.87 -23.43 9.78
CA GLN A 207 -8.66 -23.33 10.60
C GLN A 207 -7.43 -23.01 9.75
N TYR A 208 -6.47 -22.31 10.35
CA TYR A 208 -5.18 -22.08 9.72
C TYR A 208 -4.48 -23.41 9.45
N SER A 209 -4.02 -23.61 8.22
CA SER A 209 -3.33 -24.83 7.81
C SER A 209 -2.04 -24.51 7.06
N ALA A 210 -0.95 -25.13 7.51
CA ALA A 210 0.35 -25.07 6.84
C ALA A 210 0.59 -26.26 5.88
N VAL A 211 -0.39 -27.16 5.71
CA VAL A 211 -0.24 -28.40 4.92
C VAL A 211 0.20 -28.13 3.48
N HIS A 212 -0.29 -27.05 2.86
CA HIS A 212 0.04 -26.69 1.48
C HIS A 212 1.14 -25.62 1.35
N LEU A 213 1.77 -25.21 2.46
CA LEU A 213 2.70 -24.10 2.47
C LEU A 213 3.90 -24.37 1.57
N GLU A 214 4.63 -25.46 1.81
CA GLU A 214 5.88 -25.77 1.09
C GLU A 214 5.65 -25.92 -0.44
N ASP A 215 4.66 -26.73 -0.84
CA ASP A 215 4.37 -26.96 -2.26
C ASP A 215 3.83 -25.71 -2.95
N GLY A 216 3.00 -24.91 -2.26
CA GLY A 216 2.50 -23.64 -2.78
C GLY A 216 3.58 -22.58 -2.94
N LEU A 217 4.55 -22.54 -2.01
CA LEU A 217 5.72 -21.67 -2.12
C LEU A 217 6.60 -22.09 -3.30
N ARG A 218 6.87 -23.39 -3.49
CA ARG A 218 7.63 -23.90 -4.64
C ARG A 218 6.96 -23.56 -5.97
N GLU A 219 5.65 -23.77 -6.10
CA GLU A 219 4.89 -23.39 -7.30
C GLU A 219 5.05 -21.90 -7.61
N TYR A 220 4.84 -21.06 -6.59
CA TYR A 220 4.92 -19.62 -6.76
C TYR A 220 6.33 -19.13 -7.11
N ASP A 221 7.35 -19.75 -6.52
CA ASP A 221 8.74 -19.44 -6.80
C ASP A 221 9.07 -19.66 -8.27
N GLN A 222 8.66 -20.80 -8.82
CA GLN A 222 8.83 -21.15 -10.23
C GLN A 222 8.08 -20.19 -11.17
N VAL A 223 6.89 -19.75 -10.80
CA VAL A 223 6.15 -18.70 -11.55
C VAL A 223 6.94 -17.39 -11.58
N MET A 224 7.58 -17.01 -10.47
CA MET A 224 8.31 -15.74 -10.37
C MET A 224 9.66 -15.79 -11.09
N ILE A 225 10.36 -16.92 -11.03
CA ILE A 225 11.61 -17.22 -11.77
C ILE A 225 11.36 -17.21 -13.28
N SER A 226 10.35 -17.96 -13.76
CA SER A 226 10.03 -18.05 -15.20
C SER A 226 9.65 -16.68 -15.81
N ARG A 227 9.05 -15.80 -15.00
CA ARG A 227 8.72 -14.42 -15.39
C ARG A 227 9.88 -13.44 -15.25
N ARG A 228 11.05 -13.89 -14.77
CA ARG A 228 12.22 -13.04 -14.50
C ARG A 228 11.87 -11.85 -13.62
N THR A 229 10.98 -12.07 -12.66
CA THR A 229 10.36 -10.98 -11.91
C THR A 229 11.43 -10.19 -11.13
N TYR A 230 12.48 -10.82 -10.65
CA TYR A 230 13.47 -10.14 -9.82
C TYR A 230 14.77 -9.76 -10.54
N ASP A 231 14.82 -9.90 -11.86
CA ASP A 231 15.96 -9.46 -12.67
C ASP A 231 16.20 -7.96 -12.47
N GLY A 232 17.45 -7.59 -12.15
CA GLY A 232 17.83 -6.21 -11.81
C GLY A 232 17.26 -5.68 -10.50
N ARG A 233 16.59 -6.53 -9.70
CA ARG A 233 15.92 -6.16 -8.44
C ARG A 233 16.29 -7.07 -7.28
N ARG A 234 17.37 -7.86 -7.41
CA ARG A 234 17.85 -8.72 -6.33
C ARG A 234 18.26 -7.90 -5.12
N VAL A 235 17.94 -8.42 -3.95
CA VAL A 235 18.25 -7.80 -2.66
C VAL A 235 19.55 -8.40 -2.17
N SER A 236 20.55 -7.57 -1.88
CA SER A 236 21.80 -7.99 -1.24
C SER A 236 21.67 -7.96 0.28
N ILE A 237 22.42 -8.84 0.95
CA ILE A 237 22.62 -8.84 2.41
C ILE A 237 24.10 -8.50 2.66
N ALA A 238 24.37 -7.57 3.58
CA ALA A 238 25.75 -7.21 3.91
C ALA A 238 26.48 -8.41 4.50
N GLY A 239 27.65 -8.75 3.94
CA GLY A 239 28.46 -9.88 4.40
C GLY A 239 27.97 -11.26 3.97
N GLU A 240 26.83 -11.37 3.28
CA GLU A 240 26.30 -12.64 2.79
C GLU A 240 26.10 -12.60 1.26
N PRO A 241 27.03 -13.21 0.48
CA PRO A 241 26.90 -13.25 -0.98
C PRO A 241 25.64 -14.00 -1.42
N GLU A 242 25.27 -13.83 -2.69
CA GLU A 242 24.23 -14.67 -3.29
C GLU A 242 24.68 -16.14 -3.27
N ARG A 243 23.78 -17.04 -2.87
CA ARG A 243 24.07 -18.47 -2.80
C ARG A 243 24.19 -19.02 -4.22
N GLU A 244 25.29 -19.70 -4.51
CA GLU A 244 25.48 -20.36 -5.80
C GLU A 244 24.52 -21.54 -5.95
N GLY A 245 24.06 -21.79 -7.19
CA GLY A 245 23.20 -22.93 -7.51
C GLY A 245 21.72 -22.81 -7.10
N ILE A 246 21.29 -21.68 -6.54
CA ILE A 246 19.89 -21.41 -6.22
C ILE A 246 19.31 -20.40 -7.22
N GLU A 247 18.21 -20.75 -7.88
CA GLU A 247 17.49 -19.82 -8.74
C GLU A 247 16.79 -18.74 -7.90
N TYR A 248 16.90 -17.47 -8.32
CA TYR A 248 16.43 -16.34 -7.54
C TYR A 248 14.93 -16.08 -7.77
N GLY A 249 14.09 -16.74 -6.96
CA GLY A 249 12.63 -16.56 -6.95
C GLY A 249 12.09 -15.64 -5.86
N TRP A 250 10.79 -15.73 -5.60
CA TRP A 250 10.09 -15.00 -4.54
C TRP A 250 10.55 -15.39 -3.14
N CYS A 251 10.83 -16.67 -2.89
CA CYS A 251 11.27 -17.17 -1.59
C CYS A 251 12.60 -16.53 -1.19
N GLU A 252 13.63 -16.62 -2.04
CA GLU A 252 14.93 -16.00 -1.80
C GLU A 252 14.81 -14.46 -1.72
N HIS A 253 14.07 -13.84 -2.65
CA HIS A 253 13.87 -12.39 -2.63
C HIS A 253 13.24 -11.91 -1.32
N THR A 254 12.19 -12.60 -0.87
CA THR A 254 11.42 -12.22 0.31
C THR A 254 12.20 -12.49 1.58
N ALA A 255 12.87 -13.65 1.70
CA ALA A 255 13.76 -13.95 2.82
C ALA A 255 14.82 -12.87 2.98
N ARG A 256 15.52 -12.52 1.89
CA ARG A 256 16.53 -11.45 1.92
C ARG A 256 15.96 -10.09 2.30
N ARG A 257 14.75 -9.74 1.84
CA ARG A 257 14.08 -8.50 2.26
C ARG A 257 13.75 -8.48 3.75
N CYS A 258 13.38 -9.62 4.32
CA CYS A 258 13.07 -9.75 5.74
C CYS A 258 14.31 -9.84 6.62
N THR A 259 15.47 -10.18 6.06
CA THR A 259 16.76 -10.26 6.80
C THR A 259 17.61 -9.00 6.67
N ARG A 260 17.40 -8.19 5.62
CA ARG A 260 18.28 -7.06 5.31
C ARG A 260 18.22 -5.97 6.40
N PRO A 261 19.36 -5.61 7.03
CA PRO A 261 19.41 -4.46 7.93
C PRO A 261 19.15 -3.16 7.14
N GLU A 262 18.60 -2.13 7.81
CA GLU A 262 18.06 -0.90 7.18
C GLU A 262 19.00 -0.14 6.23
N THR A 263 20.31 -0.34 6.36
CA THR A 263 21.35 0.61 5.93
C THR A 263 21.55 0.75 4.42
N ILE A 264 20.79 0.04 3.55
CA ILE A 264 21.19 -0.08 2.14
C ILE A 264 20.11 0.37 1.12
N ALA A 265 18.81 0.44 1.45
CA ALA A 265 17.80 1.03 0.53
C ALA A 265 16.47 1.43 1.19
N ALA A 266 16.02 2.66 0.93
CA ALA A 266 14.79 3.25 1.47
C ALA A 266 13.49 2.48 1.11
N SER A 267 13.40 1.82 -0.05
CA SER A 267 12.18 1.11 -0.49
C SER A 267 11.96 -0.25 0.21
N ALA A 268 12.81 -0.62 1.17
CA ALA A 268 12.79 -1.89 1.88
C ALA A 268 13.22 -1.77 3.36
N SER A 269 13.11 -0.58 3.96
CA SER A 269 13.44 -0.36 5.37
C SER A 269 12.54 -1.22 6.28
N LEU A 270 13.16 -1.91 7.26
CA LEU A 270 12.47 -2.65 8.32
C LEU A 270 11.80 -1.71 9.32
N ARG A 271 12.28 -0.47 9.44
CA ARG A 271 11.78 0.58 10.32
C ARG A 271 11.80 0.16 11.79
N GLU A 272 12.93 -0.33 12.25
CA GLU A 272 13.14 -0.87 13.60
C GLU A 272 12.81 0.17 14.67
N ASN A 273 13.05 1.45 14.37
CA ASN A 273 12.76 2.57 15.27
C ASN A 273 11.31 3.10 15.18
N LEU A 274 10.45 2.53 14.34
CA LEU A 274 9.11 3.07 14.09
C LEU A 274 8.26 3.16 15.36
N ARG A 275 8.37 2.19 16.27
CA ARG A 275 7.66 2.23 17.55
C ARG A 275 8.03 3.49 18.35
N ALA A 276 9.32 3.71 18.56
CA ALA A 276 9.80 4.85 19.34
C ALA A 276 9.41 6.19 18.69
N ILE A 277 9.42 6.25 17.35
CA ILE A 277 8.98 7.43 16.62
C ILE A 277 7.47 7.66 16.80
N LEU A 278 6.64 6.62 16.67
CA LEU A 278 5.20 6.74 16.87
C LEU A 278 4.84 7.13 18.32
N GLU A 279 5.61 6.66 19.32
CA GLU A 279 5.47 7.12 20.71
C GLU A 279 5.75 8.63 20.84
N LYS A 280 6.81 9.14 20.19
CA LYS A 280 7.08 10.60 20.12
C LYS A 280 5.97 11.36 19.40
N MET A 281 5.38 10.77 18.37
CA MET A 281 4.24 11.33 17.64
C MET A 281 2.90 11.21 18.42
N GLY A 282 2.93 10.84 19.71
CA GLY A 282 1.75 10.88 20.59
C GLY A 282 0.87 9.64 20.55
N PHE A 283 1.34 8.53 19.96
CA PHE A 283 0.70 7.21 20.11
C PHE A 283 1.20 6.52 21.39
N SER A 284 0.39 5.60 21.92
CA SER A 284 0.78 4.78 23.07
C SER A 284 0.49 3.33 22.75
N PHE A 285 1.42 2.45 23.14
CA PHE A 285 1.36 1.00 22.91
C PHE A 285 1.28 0.23 24.23
N ARG A 286 0.69 0.88 25.25
CA ARG A 286 0.36 0.24 26.53
C ARG A 286 -0.70 -0.84 26.33
#